data_AF-A0A6G1QP91-F1
#
_entry.id   AF-A0A6G1QP91-F1
#
_cell.length_a   1.000
_cell.length_b   1.000
_cell.length_c   1.000
_cell.angle_alpha   90.00
_cell.angle_beta   90.00
_cell.angle_gamma   90.00
#
_symmetry.space_group_name_H-M   'P 1'
#
loop_
_entity.id
_entity.type
_entity.pdbx_description
1 polymer ?
#
loop_
_entity_poly.entity_id
_entity_poly.type
_entity_poly.pdbx_seq_one_letter_code
_entity_poly.pdbx_strand_id
1 'polypeptide(L)'
;MKKILKKEEKKRLKVGGETQQKTEASGPGAPQQALDYLTCWAENRIQWKFQKTRQTWLLQHMFDSEKIPDDHFSILLCYLEGLRGGARDTTVQKALGLIKESGQAPEDVVVQQRAHRAKEVIQLLS
;
A
#
# COMPACT_ATOMS: atom_id res chain seq x y z
N MET A 1 26.29 -15.90 16.73
CA MET A 1 25.01 -16.61 16.94
C MET A 1 24.30 -16.10 18.21
N LYS A 2 23.58 -14.97 18.14
CA LYS A 2 22.92 -14.33 19.30
C LYS A 2 21.53 -13.71 18.97
N LYS A 3 20.98 -13.97 17.78
CA LYS A 3 19.80 -13.27 17.25
C LYS A 3 18.45 -13.99 17.45
N ILE A 4 18.42 -15.17 18.07
CA ILE A 4 17.23 -16.03 18.07
C ILE A 4 16.44 -15.97 19.40
N LEU A 5 17.07 -15.61 20.51
CA LEU A 5 16.46 -15.76 21.86
C LEU A 5 15.64 -14.56 22.37
N LYS A 6 15.61 -13.43 21.64
CA LYS A 6 14.81 -12.23 22.04
C LYS A 6 13.45 -12.11 21.34
N LYS A 7 13.02 -13.19 20.67
CA LYS A 7 11.77 -13.24 19.89
C LYS A 7 10.58 -13.77 20.69
N GLU A 8 10.79 -14.38 21.86
CA GLU A 8 9.74 -15.13 22.58
C GLU A 8 9.06 -14.34 23.71
N GLU A 9 9.68 -13.30 24.27
CA GLU A 9 9.13 -12.61 25.46
C GLU A 9 8.07 -11.55 25.12
N LYS A 10 8.09 -11.00 23.91
CA LYS A 10 7.09 -10.02 23.42
C LYS A 10 5.78 -10.66 22.93
N LYS A 11 5.53 -11.92 23.29
CA LYS A 11 4.30 -12.66 22.96
C LYS A 11 3.25 -12.63 24.08
N ARG A 12 3.53 -12.05 25.25
CA ARG A 12 2.67 -12.20 26.44
C ARG A 12 1.93 -10.94 26.92
N LEU A 13 2.05 -9.80 26.26
CA LEU A 13 1.56 -8.50 26.78
C LEU A 13 0.54 -7.75 25.91
N LYS A 14 -0.02 -8.36 24.85
CA LYS A 14 -1.16 -7.77 24.13
C LYS A 14 -2.45 -8.55 24.41
N VAL A 15 -2.77 -8.62 25.69
CA VAL A 15 -4.14 -8.71 26.20
C VAL A 15 -4.53 -7.28 26.54
N GLY A 16 -5.62 -6.77 25.95
CA GLY A 16 -6.19 -5.45 26.27
C GLY A 16 -6.10 -4.46 25.11
N GLY A 17 -7.20 -4.33 24.37
CA GLY A 17 -7.36 -3.34 23.31
C GLY A 17 -8.41 -3.74 22.27
N GLU A 18 -9.62 -4.06 22.73
CA GLU A 18 -10.84 -4.08 21.91
C GLU A 18 -10.99 -2.74 21.17
N THR A 19 -11.43 -2.69 19.91
CA THR A 19 -12.87 -2.60 19.59
C THR A 19 -13.09 -2.73 18.06
N GLN A 20 -13.89 -3.74 17.69
CA GLN A 20 -14.91 -3.86 16.62
C GLN A 20 -14.52 -3.46 15.17
N GLN A 21 -14.78 -4.25 14.13
CA GLN A 21 -16.02 -4.98 13.86
C GLN A 21 -15.78 -6.36 13.23
N LYS A 22 -16.53 -7.34 13.76
CA LYS A 22 -16.83 -8.62 13.14
C LYS A 22 -17.99 -8.40 12.18
N THR A 23 -17.74 -8.55 10.87
CA THR A 23 -18.77 -8.96 9.90
C THR A 23 -18.28 -10.22 9.21
N GLU A 24 -19.17 -11.17 9.11
CA GLU A 24 -18.96 -12.57 8.77
C GLU A 24 -18.86 -12.77 7.24
N ALA A 25 -18.37 -13.95 6.85
CA ALA A 25 -18.22 -14.50 5.49
C ALA A 25 -16.90 -14.16 4.76
N SER A 26 -15.99 -15.14 4.75
CA SER A 26 -14.71 -15.19 4.02
C SER A 26 -13.74 -14.07 4.41
N GLY A 27 -12.58 -14.43 4.96
CA GLY A 27 -11.59 -13.45 5.41
C GLY A 27 -11.34 -12.33 4.37
N PRO A 28 -11.08 -11.10 4.82
CA PRO A 28 -11.06 -9.94 3.94
C PRO A 28 -10.17 -10.20 2.73
N GLY A 29 -10.64 -9.88 1.53
CA GLY A 29 -9.88 -10.10 0.31
C GLY A 29 -8.52 -9.40 0.36
N ALA A 30 -7.58 -9.81 -0.49
CA ALA A 30 -6.28 -9.15 -0.61
C ALA A 30 -6.37 -7.60 -0.72
N PRO A 31 -7.36 -7.01 -1.43
CA PRO A 31 -7.57 -5.56 -1.43
C PRO A 31 -7.90 -4.99 -0.05
N GLN A 32 -8.92 -5.53 0.62
CA GLN A 32 -9.35 -5.04 1.93
C GLN A 32 -8.23 -5.12 2.97
N GLN A 33 -7.46 -6.20 2.98
CA GLN A 33 -6.33 -6.36 3.89
C GLN A 33 -5.18 -5.37 3.60
N ALA A 34 -5.05 -4.92 2.36
CA ALA A 34 -4.05 -3.93 1.98
C ALA A 34 -4.51 -2.51 2.30
N LEU A 35 -5.80 -2.22 2.16
CA LEU A 35 -6.42 -0.96 2.59
C LEU A 35 -6.37 -0.82 4.11
N ASP A 36 -6.76 -1.86 4.86
CA ASP A 36 -6.64 -1.91 6.32
C ASP A 36 -5.19 -1.69 6.78
N TYR A 37 -4.22 -2.25 6.06
CA TYR A 37 -2.81 -2.01 6.32
C TYR A 37 -2.39 -0.54 6.16
N LEU A 38 -2.94 0.18 5.16
CA LEU A 38 -2.72 1.62 4.99
C LEU A 38 -3.39 2.44 6.08
N THR A 39 -4.62 2.10 6.43
CA THR A 39 -5.38 2.75 7.49
C THR A 39 -4.70 2.56 8.86
N CYS A 40 -4.29 1.33 9.17
CA CYS A 40 -3.51 0.99 10.36
C CYS A 40 -2.15 1.71 10.37
N TRP A 41 -1.51 1.87 9.20
CA TRP A 41 -0.34 2.74 9.10
C TRP A 41 -0.75 4.15 9.54
N ALA A 42 -1.71 4.80 8.88
CA ALA A 42 -2.14 6.18 9.12
C ALA A 42 -2.54 6.46 10.58
N GLU A 43 -3.45 5.67 11.14
CA GLU A 43 -4.08 5.94 12.43
C GLU A 43 -3.37 5.27 13.60
N ASN A 44 -2.75 4.10 13.36
CA ASN A 44 -2.25 3.22 14.41
C ASN A 44 -0.78 2.83 14.21
N ARG A 45 0.08 3.84 14.01
CA ARG A 45 1.54 3.69 13.82
C ARG A 45 2.23 2.77 14.84
N ILE A 46 1.77 2.74 16.09
CA ILE A 46 2.33 1.89 17.17
C ILE A 46 2.03 0.40 16.95
N GLN A 47 0.84 0.09 16.43
CA GLN A 47 0.39 -1.28 16.16
C GLN A 47 0.83 -1.76 14.78
N TRP A 48 1.10 -0.82 13.88
CA TRP A 48 1.51 -1.09 12.52
C TRP A 48 2.79 -1.93 12.47
N LYS A 49 2.72 -3.00 11.68
CA LYS A 49 3.85 -3.88 11.41
C LYS A 49 4.01 -3.98 9.92
N PHE A 50 5.25 -3.85 9.46
CA PHE A 50 5.57 -4.01 8.06
C PHE A 50 5.11 -5.38 7.55
N GLN A 51 4.20 -5.37 6.56
CA GLN A 51 3.69 -6.57 5.91
C GLN A 51 4.05 -6.52 4.43
N LYS A 52 5.13 -7.21 4.05
CA LYS A 52 5.66 -7.21 2.68
C LYS A 52 4.60 -7.58 1.64
N THR A 53 3.77 -8.58 1.91
CA THR A 53 2.70 -9.02 1.00
C THR A 53 1.68 -7.90 0.74
N ARG A 54 1.30 -7.13 1.78
CA ARG A 54 0.37 -6.00 1.65
C ARG A 54 1.00 -4.87 0.87
N GLN A 55 2.22 -4.48 1.23
CA GLN A 55 2.97 -3.47 0.48
C GLN A 55 3.12 -3.86 -1.00
N THR A 56 3.47 -5.12 -1.26
CA THR A 56 3.64 -5.61 -2.64
C THR A 56 2.32 -5.53 -3.42
N TRP A 57 1.20 -5.90 -2.79
CA TRP A 57 -0.13 -5.76 -3.40
C TRP A 57 -0.46 -4.28 -3.69
N LEU A 58 -0.21 -3.38 -2.73
CA LEU A 58 -0.41 -1.94 -2.90
C LEU A 58 0.41 -1.39 -4.08
N LEU A 59 1.72 -1.69 -4.13
CA LEU A 59 2.58 -1.23 -5.22
C LEU A 59 2.20 -1.80 -6.60
N GLN A 60 1.48 -2.92 -6.65
CA GLN A 60 0.97 -3.49 -7.90
C GLN A 60 -0.34 -2.83 -8.34
N HIS A 61 -1.19 -2.44 -7.38
CA HIS A 61 -2.56 -1.98 -7.66
C HIS A 61 -2.80 -0.50 -7.36
N MET A 62 -1.79 0.27 -6.94
CA MET A 62 -1.97 1.67 -6.55
C MET A 62 -2.44 2.62 -7.64
N PHE A 63 -2.17 2.28 -8.89
CA PHE A 63 -2.62 3.07 -10.03
C PHE A 63 -4.08 2.78 -10.39
N ASP A 64 -4.68 1.74 -9.82
CA ASP A 64 -6.04 1.31 -10.11
C ASP A 64 -7.03 1.93 -9.13
N SER A 65 -7.91 2.79 -9.63
CA SER A 65 -8.93 3.50 -8.84
C SER A 65 -10.05 2.62 -8.33
N GLU A 66 -10.31 1.48 -8.97
CA GLU A 66 -11.29 0.52 -8.48
C GLU A 66 -10.75 -0.27 -7.29
N LYS A 67 -9.44 -0.54 -7.27
CA LYS A 67 -8.77 -1.28 -6.21
C LYS A 67 -8.38 -0.39 -5.02
N ILE A 68 -7.95 0.83 -5.30
CA ILE A 68 -7.57 1.82 -4.29
C ILE A 68 -8.41 3.07 -4.52
N PRO A 69 -9.47 3.28 -3.73
CA PRO A 69 -10.27 4.50 -3.76
C PRO A 69 -9.40 5.74 -3.46
N ASP A 70 -9.82 6.91 -3.93
CA ASP A 70 -9.05 8.14 -3.79
C ASP A 70 -8.72 8.49 -2.33
N ASP A 71 -9.65 8.26 -1.39
CA ASP A 71 -9.42 8.43 0.05
C ASP A 71 -8.19 7.64 0.54
N HIS A 72 -8.04 6.39 0.07
CA HIS A 72 -6.91 5.55 0.45
C HIS A 72 -5.66 5.87 -0.38
N PHE A 73 -5.84 6.39 -1.59
CA PHE A 73 -4.74 6.80 -2.46
C PHE A 73 -3.98 7.97 -1.82
N SER A 74 -4.65 8.96 -1.25
CA SER A 74 -3.98 10.05 -0.50
C SER A 74 -3.13 9.52 0.66
N ILE A 75 -3.65 8.56 1.42
CA ILE A 75 -2.90 7.89 2.51
C ILE A 75 -1.70 7.13 1.95
N LEU A 76 -1.89 6.44 0.82
CA LEU A 76 -0.83 5.70 0.14
C LEU A 76 0.27 6.63 -0.37
N LEU A 77 -0.05 7.81 -0.89
CA LEU A 77 0.96 8.81 -1.27
C LEU A 77 1.84 9.19 -0.07
N CYS A 78 1.23 9.51 1.08
CA CYS A 78 2.01 9.75 2.31
C CYS A 78 2.87 8.54 2.72
N TYR A 79 2.37 7.31 2.48
CA TYR A 79 3.15 6.10 2.72
C TYR A 79 4.34 5.96 1.76
N LEU A 80 4.17 6.31 0.49
CA LEU A 80 5.22 6.28 -0.53
C LEU A 80 6.33 7.31 -0.25
N GLU A 81 6.01 8.45 0.35
CA GLU A 81 7.00 9.45 0.77
C GLU A 81 8.04 8.86 1.75
N GLY A 82 7.59 7.94 2.61
CA GLY A 82 8.46 7.21 3.52
C GLY A 82 9.31 6.11 2.87
N LEU A 83 9.08 5.77 1.60
CA LEU A 83 9.87 4.76 0.90
C LEU A 83 11.26 5.30 0.56
N ARG A 84 12.28 4.49 0.86
CA ARG A 84 13.67 4.78 0.53
C ARG A 84 14.32 3.60 -0.20
N GLY A 85 15.30 3.91 -1.03
CA GLY A 85 16.05 2.92 -1.82
C GLY A 85 15.19 2.29 -2.93
N GLY A 86 15.53 1.06 -3.33
CA GLY A 86 15.03 0.45 -4.56
C GLY A 86 13.51 0.28 -4.69
N ALA A 87 12.74 0.36 -3.58
CA ALA A 87 11.28 0.39 -3.65
C ALA A 87 10.76 1.68 -4.30
N ARG A 88 11.41 2.83 -4.04
CA ARG A 88 11.12 4.11 -4.69
C ARG A 88 11.45 4.04 -6.18
N ASP A 89 12.67 3.62 -6.53
CA ASP A 89 13.10 3.50 -7.92
C ASP A 89 12.17 2.58 -8.73
N THR A 90 11.84 1.40 -8.18
CA THR A 90 10.92 0.46 -8.84
C THR A 90 9.53 1.06 -9.06
N THR A 91 9.05 1.84 -8.08
CA THR A 91 7.75 2.51 -8.17
C THR A 91 7.74 3.58 -9.25
N VAL A 92 8.79 4.40 -9.32
CA VAL A 92 8.96 5.42 -10.37
C VAL A 92 9.07 4.77 -11.75
N GLN A 93 9.86 3.71 -11.90
CA GLN A 93 9.99 3.00 -13.18
C GLN A 93 8.66 2.40 -13.66
N LYS A 94 7.87 1.82 -12.75
CA LYS A 94 6.51 1.33 -13.08
C LYS A 94 5.58 2.47 -13.49
N ALA A 95 5.60 3.58 -12.76
CA ALA A 95 4.79 4.75 -13.07
C ALA A 95 5.12 5.33 -14.45
N LEU A 96 6.42 5.43 -14.80
CA LEU A 96 6.87 5.85 -16.13
C LEU A 96 6.38 4.90 -17.23
N GLY A 97 6.39 3.58 -16.96
CA GLY A 97 5.86 2.57 -17.87
C GLY A 97 4.37 2.80 -18.20
N LEU A 98 3.56 3.10 -17.18
CA LEU A 98 2.13 3.37 -17.36
C LEU A 98 1.86 4.65 -18.15
N ILE A 99 2.64 5.71 -17.90
CA ILE A 99 2.53 6.96 -18.68
C ILE A 99 2.88 6.69 -20.14
N LYS A 100 3.91 5.88 -20.41
CA LYS A 100 4.27 5.50 -21.78
C LYS A 100 3.17 4.67 -22.45
N GLU A 101 2.60 3.71 -21.73
CA GLU A 101 1.48 2.88 -22.21
C GLU A 101 0.24 3.73 -22.54
N SER A 102 -0.07 4.75 -21.73
CA SER A 102 -1.16 5.69 -22.02
C SER A 102 -0.97 6.50 -23.31
N GLY A 103 0.27 6.70 -23.74
CA GLY A 103 0.55 7.32 -25.04
C GLY A 103 0.27 6.40 -26.23
N GLN A 104 0.27 5.08 -26.01
CA GLN A 104 0.02 4.06 -27.04
C GLN A 104 -1.45 3.64 -27.09
N ALA A 105 -2.16 3.72 -25.95
CA ALA A 105 -3.58 3.44 -25.83
C ALA A 105 -4.35 4.68 -25.32
N PRO A 106 -4.48 5.74 -26.14
CA PRO A 106 -5.17 6.97 -25.74
C PRO A 106 -6.67 6.78 -25.52
N GLU A 107 -7.29 5.77 -26.14
CA GLU A 107 -8.73 5.51 -26.09
C GLU A 107 -9.16 4.71 -24.86
N ASP A 108 -8.22 4.09 -24.14
CA ASP A 108 -8.52 3.31 -22.95
C ASP A 108 -8.55 4.20 -21.70
N VAL A 109 -9.77 4.47 -21.22
CA VAL A 109 -10.03 5.31 -20.04
C VAL A 109 -9.32 4.78 -18.79
N VAL A 110 -9.21 3.45 -18.64
CA VAL A 110 -8.56 2.82 -17.47
C VAL A 110 -7.05 3.06 -17.53
N VAL A 111 -6.45 2.93 -18.71
CA VAL A 111 -5.02 3.22 -18.92
C VAL A 111 -4.74 4.71 -18.68
N GLN A 112 -5.60 5.61 -19.17
CA GLN A 112 -5.46 7.06 -18.91
C GLN A 112 -5.56 7.38 -17.42
N GLN A 113 -6.52 6.78 -16.71
CA GLN A 113 -6.68 6.97 -15.26
C GLN A 113 -5.46 6.47 -14.48
N ARG A 114 -4.93 5.29 -14.84
CA ARG A 114 -3.71 4.74 -14.25
C ARG A 114 -2.51 5.64 -14.50
N ALA A 115 -2.38 6.18 -15.71
CA ALA A 115 -1.32 7.13 -16.04
C ALA A 115 -1.45 8.46 -15.29
N HIS A 116 -2.68 8.94 -15.04
CA HIS A 116 -2.90 10.13 -14.22
C HIS A 116 -2.37 9.91 -12.79
N ARG A 117 -2.73 8.80 -12.15
CA ARG A 117 -2.17 8.44 -10.83
C ARG A 117 -0.67 8.21 -10.85
N ALA A 118 -0.14 7.65 -11.94
CA ALA A 118 1.30 7.47 -12.10
C ALA A 118 2.05 8.81 -12.13
N LYS A 119 1.47 9.86 -12.74
CA LYS A 119 2.05 11.21 -12.71
C LYS A 119 2.11 11.77 -11.29
N GLU A 120 1.05 11.61 -10.50
CA GLU A 120 1.02 12.04 -9.09
C GLU A 120 2.12 11.35 -8.27
N VAL A 121 2.30 10.04 -8.46
CA VAL A 121 3.35 9.27 -7.77
C VAL A 121 4.74 9.75 -8.18
N ILE A 122 4.99 10.05 -9.45
CA ILE A 122 6.27 10.57 -9.92
C ILE A 122 6.52 11.97 -9.35
N GLN A 123 5.50 12.83 -9.33
CA GLN A 123 5.63 14.18 -8.79
C GLN A 123 5.98 14.16 -7.30
N LEU A 124 5.38 13.25 -6.54
CA LEU A 124 5.72 13.04 -5.14
C LEU A 124 7.15 12.51 -4.93
N LEU A 125 7.58 11.58 -5.80
CA LEU A 125 8.87 10.89 -5.71
C LEU A 125 9.97 11.54 -6.56
N SER A 126 9.75 12.74 -7.10
CA SER A 126 10.77 13.56 -7.72
C SER A 126 11.61 14.29 -6.68
#